data_AF-A0A2D4PEL6-F1
#
_entry.id   AF-A0A2D4PEL6-F1
#
_cell.length_a   1.000
_cell.length_b   1.000
_cell.length_c   1.000
_cell.angle_alpha   90.00
_cell.angle_beta   90.00
_cell.angle_gamma   90.00
#
_symmetry.space_group_name_H-M   'P 1'
#
loop_
_entity.id
_entity.type
_entity.pdbx_description
1 polymer ?
#
loop_
_entity_poly.entity_id
_entity_poly.type
_entity_poly.pdbx_seq_one_letter_code
_entity_poly.pdbx_strand_id
1 'polypeptide(L)'
;SSPSVKMHGRLKVKTTEEQAEAKRLEREKKLHQYVTVTKAIFEKRKLGQLDKEALELSNKVLGANPDFATLWNFRREIFLHLEKEESPEEMQALCKAELAF
;
A
#
# COMPACT_ATOMS: atom_id res chain seq x y z
N SER A 1 27.61 -49.68 -15.70
CA SER A 1 26.87 -48.94 -16.74
C SER A 1 25.59 -48.34 -16.19
N SER A 2 25.54 -47.01 -16.32
CA SER A 2 24.42 -46.05 -16.34
C SER A 2 23.33 -45.98 -15.24
N PRO A 3 23.07 -44.77 -14.69
CA PRO A 3 21.99 -44.48 -13.77
C PRO A 3 20.68 -44.13 -14.51
N SER A 4 19.52 -44.45 -13.91
CA SER A 4 18.20 -44.15 -14.47
C SER A 4 17.68 -42.82 -13.92
N VAL A 5 17.67 -41.78 -14.76
CA VAL A 5 17.00 -40.50 -14.48
C VAL A 5 15.50 -40.71 -14.60
N LYS A 6 14.73 -40.42 -13.55
CA LYS A 6 13.29 -40.10 -13.67
C LYS A 6 12.90 -38.94 -12.74
N MET A 7 13.21 -37.72 -13.19
CA MET A 7 12.28 -36.59 -12.98
C MET A 7 11.01 -36.87 -13.79
N HIS A 8 9.91 -36.17 -13.49
CA HIS A 8 8.61 -36.10 -14.20
C HIS A 8 7.41 -36.81 -13.54
N GLY A 9 7.02 -36.30 -12.38
CA GLY A 9 5.63 -36.34 -11.88
C GLY A 9 5.09 -34.92 -11.73
N ARG A 10 5.04 -34.14 -12.82
CA ARG A 10 4.48 -32.78 -12.82
C ARG A 10 2.97 -32.90 -12.57
N LEU A 11 2.51 -32.53 -11.36
CA LEU A 11 1.08 -32.45 -11.06
C LEU A 11 0.38 -31.59 -12.14
N LYS A 12 -0.68 -32.16 -12.73
CA LYS A 12 -1.49 -31.55 -13.79
C LYS A 12 -2.23 -30.30 -13.28
N VAL A 13 -1.59 -29.15 -13.50
CA VAL A 13 -2.07 -27.89 -14.13
C VAL A 13 -3.55 -27.75 -14.52
N LYS A 14 -4.52 -28.17 -13.68
CA LYS A 14 -5.94 -27.82 -13.85
C LYS A 14 -6.41 -26.74 -12.88
N THR A 15 -5.72 -26.56 -11.77
CA THR A 15 -6.01 -25.53 -10.77
C THR A 15 -5.50 -24.15 -11.18
N THR A 16 -4.60 -24.08 -12.17
CA THR A 16 -3.83 -22.87 -12.49
C THR A 16 -4.64 -21.80 -13.20
N GLU A 17 -5.64 -22.15 -14.00
CA GLU A 17 -6.40 -21.19 -14.80
C GLU A 17 -7.46 -20.46 -13.96
N GLU A 18 -8.23 -21.20 -13.17
CA GLU A 18 -9.22 -20.63 -12.24
C GLU A 18 -8.55 -19.82 -11.10
N GLN A 19 -7.41 -20.30 -10.58
CA GLN A 19 -6.60 -19.52 -9.64
C GLN A 19 -5.94 -18.30 -10.30
N ALA A 20 -5.52 -18.39 -11.56
CA ALA A 20 -4.97 -17.25 -12.27
C ALA A 20 -6.05 -16.19 -12.54
N GLU A 21 -7.26 -16.59 -12.91
CA GLU A 21 -8.38 -15.68 -13.15
C GLU A 21 -8.83 -15.01 -11.84
N ALA A 22 -8.99 -15.76 -10.75
CA ALA A 22 -9.27 -15.21 -9.42
C ALA A 22 -8.19 -14.20 -9.00
N LYS A 23 -6.90 -14.57 -9.16
CA LYS A 23 -5.77 -13.70 -8.82
C LYS A 23 -5.65 -12.49 -9.75
N ARG A 24 -6.16 -12.55 -10.99
CA ARG A 24 -6.25 -11.38 -11.89
C ARG A 24 -7.35 -10.44 -11.40
N LEU A 25 -8.53 -10.96 -11.08
CA LEU A 25 -9.66 -10.17 -10.58
C LEU A 25 -9.32 -9.45 -9.27
N GLU A 26 -8.66 -10.14 -8.33
CA GLU A 26 -8.20 -9.56 -7.08
C GLU A 26 -7.15 -8.46 -7.30
N ARG A 27 -6.20 -8.69 -8.22
CA ARG A 27 -5.19 -7.67 -8.56
C ARG A 27 -5.82 -6.46 -9.23
N GLU A 28 -6.75 -6.63 -10.15
CA GLU A 28 -7.44 -5.50 -10.80
C GLU A 28 -8.21 -4.65 -9.80
N LYS A 29 -8.96 -5.28 -8.88
CA LYS A 29 -9.67 -4.55 -7.82
C LYS A 29 -8.70 -3.78 -6.93
N LYS A 30 -7.61 -4.43 -6.50
CA LYS A 30 -6.58 -3.80 -5.66
C LYS A 30 -5.87 -2.67 -6.38
N LEU A 31 -5.61 -2.82 -7.68
CA LEU A 31 -4.96 -1.82 -8.51
C LEU A 31 -5.87 -0.62 -8.77
N HIS A 32 -7.16 -0.87 -9.03
CA HIS A 32 -8.15 0.21 -9.15
C HIS A 32 -8.25 1.02 -7.85
N GLN A 33 -8.39 0.33 -6.70
CA GLN A 33 -8.39 0.98 -5.39
C GLN A 33 -7.11 1.78 -5.16
N TYR A 34 -5.95 1.20 -5.46
CA TYR A 34 -4.66 1.87 -5.36
C TYR A 34 -4.60 3.16 -6.20
N VAL A 35 -5.00 3.08 -7.46
CA VAL A 35 -5.01 4.25 -8.37
C VAL A 35 -5.95 5.33 -7.85
N THR A 36 -7.14 4.95 -7.40
CA THR A 36 -8.13 5.90 -6.85
C THR A 36 -7.64 6.56 -5.57
N VAL A 37 -7.10 5.79 -4.62
CA VAL A 37 -6.54 6.33 -3.37
C VAL A 37 -5.35 7.23 -3.65
N THR A 38 -4.46 6.83 -4.56
CA THR A 38 -3.29 7.64 -4.95
C THR A 38 -3.72 8.96 -5.58
N LYS A 39 -4.73 8.96 -6.47
CA LYS A 39 -5.30 10.19 -7.04
C LYS A 39 -5.87 11.10 -5.96
N ALA A 40 -6.66 10.55 -5.04
CA ALA A 40 -7.22 11.32 -3.93
C ALA A 40 -6.14 11.98 -3.06
N ILE A 41 -5.04 11.28 -2.77
CA ILE A 41 -3.87 11.84 -2.06
C ILE A 41 -3.27 13.02 -2.83
N PHE A 42 -3.04 12.87 -4.14
CA PHE A 42 -2.48 13.95 -4.95
C PHE A 42 -3.42 15.16 -5.06
N GLU A 43 -4.73 14.94 -5.14
CA GLU A 43 -5.72 16.03 -5.11
C GLU A 43 -5.72 16.75 -3.76
N LYS A 44 -5.74 16.01 -2.64
CA LYS A 44 -5.61 16.58 -1.30
C LYS A 44 -4.33 17.41 -1.16
N ARG A 45 -3.20 16.86 -1.60
CA ARG A 45 -1.91 17.58 -1.62
C ARG A 45 -2.01 18.89 -2.41
N LYS A 46 -2.64 18.86 -3.58
CA LYS A 46 -2.83 20.06 -4.42
C LYS A 46 -3.74 21.09 -3.76
N LEU A 47 -4.75 20.64 -3.01
CA LEU A 47 -5.66 21.49 -2.23
C LEU A 47 -5.04 21.98 -0.91
N GLY A 48 -3.84 21.51 -0.55
CA GLY A 48 -3.21 21.81 0.75
C GLY A 48 -3.91 21.12 1.92
N GLN A 49 -4.68 20.07 1.67
CA GLN A 49 -5.35 19.26 2.68
C GLN A 49 -4.35 18.29 3.32
N LEU A 50 -3.68 18.79 4.36
CA LEU A 50 -2.65 18.07 5.12
C LEU A 50 -3.24 17.54 6.43
N ASP A 51 -4.23 16.66 6.31
CA ASP A 51 -5.04 16.15 7.42
C ASP A 51 -4.80 14.66 7.73
N LYS A 52 -5.38 14.19 8.84
CA LYS A 52 -5.32 12.78 9.28
C LYS A 52 -5.86 11.83 8.20
N GLU A 53 -6.85 12.24 7.42
CA GLU A 53 -7.42 11.42 6.34
C GLU A 53 -6.39 11.18 5.22
N ALA A 54 -5.59 12.20 4.89
CA ALA A 54 -4.47 12.07 3.97
C ALA A 54 -3.42 11.05 4.45
N LEU A 55 -3.11 11.01 5.76
CA LEU A 55 -2.21 10.00 6.37
C LEU A 55 -2.79 8.58 6.27
N GLU A 56 -4.08 8.40 6.51
CA GLU A 56 -4.74 7.10 6.39
C GLU A 56 -4.75 6.59 4.94
N LEU A 57 -5.02 7.47 3.99
CA LEU A 57 -4.95 7.12 2.56
C LEU A 57 -3.52 6.71 2.17
N SER A 58 -2.51 7.42 2.64
CA SER A 58 -1.12 7.03 2.38
C SER A 58 -0.74 5.70 3.03
N ASN A 59 -1.31 5.33 4.17
CA ASN A 59 -1.08 4.01 4.78
C ASN A 59 -1.62 2.87 3.91
N LYS A 60 -2.79 3.05 3.27
CA LYS A 60 -3.33 2.05 2.33
C LYS A 60 -2.42 1.83 1.12
N VAL A 61 -1.80 2.90 0.62
CA VAL A 61 -0.89 2.86 -0.54
C VAL A 61 0.46 2.25 -0.15
N LEU A 62 1.04 2.68 0.98
CA LEU A 62 2.33 2.16 1.47
C LEU A 62 2.25 0.71 1.92
N GLY A 63 1.12 0.27 2.47
CA GLY A 63 0.90 -1.14 2.79
C GLY A 63 0.90 -2.04 1.55
N ALA A 64 0.63 -1.49 0.37
CA ALA A 64 0.77 -2.20 -0.90
C ALA A 64 2.14 -1.99 -1.56
N ASN A 65 2.74 -0.79 -1.44
CA ASN A 65 4.02 -0.40 -2.02
C ASN A 65 4.81 0.49 -1.03
N PRO A 66 5.61 -0.10 -0.11
CA PRO A 66 6.30 0.66 0.94
C PRO A 66 7.45 1.54 0.40
N ASP A 67 7.97 1.24 -0.80
CA ASP A 67 9.04 1.97 -1.48
C ASP A 67 8.55 3.23 -2.22
N PHE A 68 7.44 3.84 -1.78
CA PHE A 68 6.91 5.03 -2.44
C PHE A 68 7.44 6.31 -1.79
N ALA A 69 8.66 6.70 -2.17
CA ALA A 69 9.36 7.86 -1.59
C ALA A 69 8.55 9.18 -1.64
N THR A 70 7.81 9.42 -2.72
CA THR A 70 6.95 10.61 -2.85
C THR A 70 5.87 10.65 -1.76
N LEU A 71 5.31 9.50 -1.41
CA LEU A 71 4.28 9.41 -0.38
C LEU A 71 4.87 9.64 1.01
N TRP A 72 6.04 9.09 1.30
CA TRP A 72 6.75 9.36 2.55
C TRP A 72 7.08 10.84 2.73
N ASN A 73 7.50 11.52 1.65
CA ASN A 73 7.69 12.97 1.69
C ASN A 73 6.38 13.70 2.01
N PHE A 74 5.27 13.30 1.39
CA PHE A 74 3.96 13.88 1.68
C PHE A 74 3.50 13.63 3.12
N ARG A 75 3.70 12.43 3.66
CA ARG A 75 3.42 12.13 5.09
C ARG A 75 4.20 13.05 6.02
N ARG A 76 5.49 13.26 5.76
CA ARG A 76 6.30 14.21 6.51
C ARG A 76 5.75 15.64 6.43
N GLU A 77 5.31 16.09 5.25
CA GLU A 77 4.67 17.41 5.11
C GLU A 77 3.41 17.51 5.98
N ILE A 78 2.59 16.46 6.04
CA ILE A 78 1.40 16.41 6.91
C ILE A 78 1.79 16.50 8.38
N PHE A 79 2.75 15.71 8.83
CA PHE A 79 3.22 15.74 10.22
C PHE A 79 3.76 17.12 10.62
N LEU A 80 4.52 17.78 9.75
CA LEU A 80 5.02 19.14 10.01
C LEU A 80 3.91 20.20 10.04
N HIS A 81 2.79 19.95 9.36
CA HIS A 81 1.62 20.82 9.40
C HIS A 81 0.82 20.59 10.68
N LEU A 82 0.49 19.33 11.00
CA LEU A 82 -0.23 18.95 12.20
C LEU A 82 0.53 19.31 13.48
N GLU A 83 1.86 19.25 13.50
CA GLU A 83 2.67 19.71 14.65
C GLU A 83 2.43 21.20 14.98
N LYS A 84 2.07 22.02 13.99
CA LYS A 84 1.80 23.45 14.19
C LYS A 84 0.35 23.73 14.57
N GLU A 85 -0.59 22.88 14.15
CA GLU A 85 -2.02 23.08 14.37
C GLU A 85 -2.55 22.31 15.58
N GLU A 86 -2.01 21.13 15.86
CA GLU A 86 -2.51 20.21 16.88
C GLU A 86 -1.68 20.23 18.17
N SER A 87 -2.30 19.79 19.25
CA SER A 87 -1.67 19.64 20.55
C SER A 87 -0.55 18.59 20.53
N PRO A 88 0.47 18.72 21.41
CA PRO A 88 1.53 17.72 21.56
C PRO A 88 1.00 16.30 21.85
N GLU A 89 -0.12 16.19 22.56
CA GLU A 89 -0.78 14.93 22.92
C GLU A 89 -1.37 14.21 21.69
N GLU A 90 -2.04 14.94 20.80
CA GLU A 90 -2.58 14.43 19.55
C GLU A 90 -1.46 14.01 18.60
N MET A 91 -0.41 14.83 18.50
CA MET A 91 0.79 14.50 17.73
C MET A 91 1.46 13.22 18.24
N GLN A 92 1.55 13.05 19.56
CA GLN A 92 2.09 11.83 20.16
C GLN A 92 1.23 10.60 19.84
N ALA A 93 -0.10 10.73 19.83
CA ALA A 93 -1.00 9.64 19.46
C ALA A 93 -0.81 9.24 17.98
N LEU A 94 -0.71 10.22 17.08
CA LEU A 94 -0.45 9.99 15.65
C LEU A 94 0.90 9.30 15.42
N CYS A 95 1.96 9.78 16.04
CA CYS A 95 3.29 9.16 15.94
C CYS A 95 3.28 7.71 16.45
N LYS A 96 2.54 7.41 17.53
CA LYS A 96 2.39 6.03 18.03
C LYS A 96 1.64 5.14 17.05
N ALA A 97 0.58 5.66 16.43
CA ALA A 97 -0.16 4.92 15.40
C ALA A 97 0.74 4.60 14.19
N GLU A 98 1.62 5.51 13.81
CA GLU A 98 2.58 5.30 12.73
C GLU A 98 3.68 4.31 13.05
N LEU A 99 4.18 4.27 14.29
CA LEU A 99 5.16 3.26 14.69
C LEU A 99 4.57 1.85 14.72
N ALA A 100 3.24 1.74 14.77
CA ALA A 100 2.52 0.46 14.72
C ALA A 100 2.16 0.02 13.29
N PHE A 101 2.35 0.89 12.30
CA PHE A 101 2.26 0.58 10.87
C PHE A 101 3.52 -0.14 10.39
#